data_AF-A0A4U0GW66-F1
#
_entry.id   AF-A0A4U0GW66-F1
#
_cell.length_a   1.000
_cell.length_b   1.000
_cell.length_c   1.000
_cell.angle_alpha   90.00
_cell.angle_beta   90.00
_cell.angle_gamma   90.00
#
_symmetry.space_group_name_H-M   'P 1'
#
loop_
_entity.id
_entity.type
_entity.pdbx_description
1 polymer ?
#
loop_
_entity_poly.entity_id
_entity_poly.type
_entity_poly.pdbx_seq_one_letter_code
_entity_poly.pdbx_strand_id
1 'polypeptide(L)'
;MKSLTIIIIGICIFFASPASSQPSSPLNGVYHTKVSGTNTLWLFSDGYSSQIVYKDTEYLFTKGGPYKYNGETLSIIVEYSDNDSSEVGKTQDIQMFLEGSNLKSPEGVVFKKQPTKTQELDGVWRISGRKQGDEINIIQRGDRKTIKILIDGYFQWVAINPSVKGFYGTGGGHYTHKDQQYTEHILFFSRDNSRVGNYLNFKGEIKDDSWHHSGNSSKGDPIYEIWSSE
;
A
#
# COMPACT_ATOMS: atom_id res chain seq x y z
N MET A 1 -57.96 45.37 -2.54
CA MET A 1 -57.71 44.11 -1.81
C MET A 1 -56.38 43.57 -2.29
N LYS A 2 -55.32 43.67 -1.47
CA LYS A 2 -53.94 43.30 -1.87
C LYS A 2 -53.76 41.79 -1.63
N SER A 3 -53.40 41.06 -2.69
CA SER A 3 -53.14 39.62 -2.67
C SER A 3 -51.83 39.33 -1.93
N LEU A 4 -51.87 38.40 -0.98
CA LEU A 4 -50.74 37.98 -0.16
C LEU A 4 -50.14 36.70 -0.77
N THR A 5 -48.98 36.81 -1.41
CA THR A 5 -48.24 35.66 -1.94
C THR A 5 -47.39 35.05 -0.81
N ILE A 6 -47.74 33.83 -0.40
CA ILE A 6 -46.97 33.05 0.59
C ILE A 6 -45.85 32.30 -0.16
N ILE A 7 -44.60 32.64 0.14
CA ILE A 7 -43.41 31.93 -0.34
C ILE A 7 -43.11 30.81 0.65
N ILE A 8 -43.28 29.56 0.24
CA ILE A 8 -42.91 28.38 1.03
C ILE A 8 -41.43 28.10 0.77
N ILE A 9 -40.59 28.39 1.77
CA ILE A 9 -39.17 28.03 1.77
C ILE A 9 -39.07 26.57 2.21
N GLY A 10 -38.83 25.66 1.25
CA GLY A 10 -38.56 24.26 1.51
C GLY A 10 -37.17 24.08 2.12
N ILE A 11 -37.11 23.64 3.38
CA ILE A 11 -35.88 23.25 4.05
C ILE A 11 -35.47 21.87 3.53
N CYS A 12 -34.45 21.80 2.68
CA CYS A 12 -33.81 20.53 2.30
C CYS A 12 -32.91 20.06 3.45
N ILE A 13 -33.38 19.09 4.23
CA ILE A 13 -32.56 18.36 5.20
C ILE A 13 -31.73 17.34 4.42
N PHE A 14 -30.43 17.61 4.25
CA PHE A 14 -29.47 16.62 3.77
C PHE A 14 -29.24 15.58 4.88
N PHE A 15 -29.85 14.41 4.73
CA PHE A 15 -29.44 13.24 5.51
C PHE A 15 -28.06 12.79 5.01
N ALA A 16 -27.02 13.14 5.76
CA ALA A 16 -25.71 12.52 5.58
C ALA A 16 -25.84 11.05 5.96
N SER A 17 -25.82 10.16 4.97
CA SER A 17 -25.70 8.73 5.23
C SER A 17 -24.39 8.47 5.97
N PRO A 18 -24.39 7.72 7.08
CA PRO A 18 -23.15 7.32 7.72
C PRO A 18 -22.32 6.53 6.72
N ALA A 19 -21.05 6.92 6.53
CA ALA A 19 -20.10 6.17 5.75
C ALA A 19 -20.00 4.76 6.33
N SER A 20 -20.49 3.74 5.63
CA SER A 20 -20.32 2.37 6.10
C SER A 20 -18.86 2.01 5.94
N SER A 21 -18.13 1.82 7.04
CA SER A 21 -16.85 1.13 7.01
C SER A 21 -17.09 -0.27 6.45
N GLN A 22 -16.55 -0.58 5.28
CA GLN A 22 -16.59 -1.96 4.80
C GLN A 22 -15.83 -2.83 5.82
N PRO A 23 -16.37 -3.99 6.23
CA PRO A 23 -15.66 -4.88 7.14
C PRO A 23 -14.30 -5.23 6.52
N SER A 24 -13.25 -5.15 7.33
CA SER A 24 -11.89 -5.51 6.91
C SER A 24 -11.92 -6.92 6.31
N SER A 25 -11.39 -7.07 5.10
CA SER A 25 -11.24 -8.37 4.45
C SER A 25 -10.60 -9.39 5.40
N PRO A 26 -11.04 -10.66 5.41
CA PRO A 26 -10.43 -11.70 6.25
C PRO A 26 -8.96 -11.96 5.90
N LEU A 27 -8.47 -11.44 4.77
CA LEU A 27 -7.07 -11.54 4.37
C LEU A 27 -6.18 -10.44 4.98
N ASN A 28 -6.72 -9.41 5.63
CA ASN A 28 -5.92 -8.28 6.13
C ASN A 28 -4.71 -8.74 6.97
N GLY A 29 -3.51 -8.30 6.61
CA GLY A 29 -2.23 -8.64 7.23
C GLY A 29 -1.21 -9.23 6.25
N VAL A 30 -0.16 -9.85 6.78
CA VAL A 30 0.99 -10.34 6.00
C VAL A 30 1.05 -11.85 5.92
N TYR A 31 1.36 -12.37 4.73
CA TYR A 31 1.62 -13.79 4.53
C TYR A 31 2.97 -14.00 3.88
N HIS A 32 3.64 -15.08 4.26
CA HIS A 32 4.98 -15.41 3.77
C HIS A 32 5.11 -16.89 3.45
N THR A 33 5.83 -17.20 2.38
CA THR A 33 6.36 -18.53 2.13
C THR A 33 7.80 -18.44 1.62
N LYS A 34 8.58 -19.49 1.85
CA LYS A 34 9.95 -19.59 1.34
C LYS A 34 10.13 -20.96 0.69
N VAL A 35 10.43 -20.98 -0.60
CA VAL A 35 10.64 -22.19 -1.39
C VAL A 35 11.99 -22.07 -2.09
N SER A 36 12.89 -23.03 -1.85
CA SER A 36 14.21 -23.10 -2.50
C SER A 36 15.02 -21.79 -2.42
N GLY A 37 14.97 -21.09 -1.28
CA GLY A 37 15.69 -19.82 -1.07
C GLY A 37 14.97 -18.56 -1.57
N THR A 38 13.85 -18.71 -2.27
CA THR A 38 13.01 -17.60 -2.72
C THR A 38 11.91 -17.30 -1.71
N ASN A 39 11.88 -16.08 -1.21
CA ASN A 39 10.82 -15.55 -0.36
C ASN A 39 9.70 -15.00 -1.24
N THR A 40 8.45 -15.32 -0.88
CA THR A 40 7.27 -14.62 -1.37
C THR A 40 6.54 -14.00 -0.19
N LEU A 41 6.50 -12.68 -0.15
CA LEU A 41 5.65 -11.91 0.77
C LEU A 41 4.37 -11.50 0.05
N TRP A 42 3.25 -11.58 0.76
CA TRP A 42 1.97 -11.06 0.30
C TRP A 42 1.37 -10.16 1.36
N LEU A 43 1.31 -8.87 1.06
CA LEU A 43 0.73 -7.84 1.92
C LEU A 43 -0.73 -7.63 1.49
N PHE A 44 -1.64 -7.62 2.46
CA PHE A 44 -3.03 -7.24 2.26
C PHE A 44 -3.38 -6.17 3.28
N SER A 45 -3.72 -4.96 2.83
CA SER A 45 -4.11 -3.84 3.69
C SER A 45 -5.14 -2.99 2.95
N ASP A 46 -6.22 -2.59 3.63
CA ASP A 46 -7.24 -1.66 3.10
C ASP A 46 -7.75 -1.99 1.68
N GLY A 47 -7.99 -3.28 1.41
CA GLY A 47 -8.45 -3.73 0.09
C GLY A 47 -7.40 -3.64 -1.02
N TYR A 48 -6.13 -3.37 -0.69
CA TYR A 48 -4.99 -3.43 -1.60
C TYR A 48 -4.10 -4.64 -1.31
N SER A 49 -3.65 -5.31 -2.37
CA SER A 49 -2.77 -6.46 -2.30
C SER A 49 -1.43 -6.15 -2.95
N SER A 50 -0.36 -6.71 -2.39
CA SER A 50 0.93 -6.74 -3.06
C SER A 50 1.68 -8.04 -2.81
N GLN A 51 2.03 -8.72 -3.89
CA GLN A 51 2.91 -9.87 -3.88
C GLN A 51 4.32 -9.42 -4.26
N ILE A 52 5.29 -9.78 -3.43
CA ILE A 52 6.71 -9.46 -3.61
C ILE A 52 7.51 -10.75 -3.56
N VAL A 53 8.36 -10.97 -4.55
CA VAL A 53 9.22 -12.13 -4.65
C VAL A 53 10.68 -11.69 -4.68
N TYR A 54 11.49 -12.26 -3.79
CA TYR A 54 12.90 -11.89 -3.61
C TYR A 54 13.70 -13.03 -2.97
N LYS A 55 15.00 -13.06 -3.22
CA LYS A 55 15.98 -13.84 -2.45
C LYS A 55 16.64 -12.92 -1.41
N ASP A 56 17.36 -13.52 -0.48
CA ASP A 56 18.00 -12.80 0.63
C ASP A 56 18.99 -11.70 0.17
N THR A 57 19.43 -11.71 -1.10
CA THR A 57 20.34 -10.70 -1.68
C THR A 57 19.82 -10.03 -2.96
N GLU A 58 18.61 -10.38 -3.42
CA GLU A 58 18.17 -10.02 -4.77
C GLU A 58 16.66 -9.88 -4.84
N TYR A 59 16.19 -8.72 -5.30
CA TYR A 59 14.81 -8.54 -5.72
C TYR A 59 14.53 -9.30 -7.03
N LEU A 60 13.36 -9.98 -7.13
CA LEU A 60 12.97 -10.71 -8.34
C LEU A 60 11.81 -10.04 -9.08
N PHE A 61 10.64 -9.91 -8.45
CA PHE A 61 9.49 -9.22 -9.06
C PHE A 61 8.44 -8.84 -8.02
N THR A 62 7.49 -7.98 -8.42
CA THR A 62 6.32 -7.61 -7.66
C THR A 62 5.12 -7.42 -8.58
N LYS A 63 3.94 -7.78 -8.06
CA LYS A 63 2.66 -7.43 -8.68
C LYS A 63 1.62 -7.14 -7.62
N GLY A 64 0.69 -6.25 -7.91
CA GLY A 64 -0.31 -5.86 -6.94
C GLY A 64 -1.38 -4.94 -7.50
N GLY A 65 -2.32 -4.63 -6.63
CA GLY A 65 -3.50 -3.85 -6.94
C GLY A 65 -4.65 -4.08 -5.98
N PRO A 66 -5.77 -3.36 -6.16
CA PRO A 66 -7.00 -3.56 -5.39
C PRO A 66 -7.48 -5.00 -5.51
N TYR A 67 -7.98 -5.56 -4.40
CA TYR A 67 -8.42 -6.94 -4.35
C TYR A 67 -9.80 -7.11 -3.71
N LYS A 68 -10.42 -8.25 -4.01
CA LYS A 68 -11.58 -8.79 -3.31
C LYS A 68 -11.35 -10.27 -3.03
N TYR A 69 -11.91 -10.76 -1.94
CA TYR A 69 -11.86 -12.17 -1.58
C TYR A 69 -13.22 -12.66 -1.14
N ASN A 70 -13.68 -13.79 -1.68
CA ASN A 70 -14.98 -14.36 -1.39
C ASN A 70 -14.94 -15.64 -0.52
N GLY A 71 -13.76 -16.02 -0.01
CA GLY A 71 -13.54 -17.25 0.75
C GLY A 71 -12.85 -18.37 -0.04
N GLU A 72 -12.80 -18.26 -1.36
CA GLU A 72 -12.20 -19.26 -2.26
C GLU A 72 -11.35 -18.60 -3.36
N THR A 73 -11.84 -17.50 -3.92
CA THR A 73 -11.18 -16.78 -5.00
C THR A 73 -10.73 -15.41 -4.51
N LEU A 74 -9.44 -15.13 -4.73
CA LEU A 74 -8.83 -13.83 -4.63
C LEU A 74 -8.82 -13.18 -6.02
N SER A 75 -9.60 -12.13 -6.19
CA SER A 75 -9.67 -11.34 -7.42
C SER A 75 -8.85 -10.06 -7.26
N ILE A 76 -7.85 -9.84 -8.11
CA ILE A 76 -6.95 -8.67 -8.08
C ILE A 76 -7.06 -7.91 -9.38
N ILE A 77 -7.36 -6.61 -9.31
CA ILE A 77 -7.23 -5.71 -10.46
C ILE A 77 -5.77 -5.27 -10.51
N VAL A 78 -5.00 -5.77 -11.49
CA VAL A 78 -3.56 -5.56 -11.54
C VAL A 78 -3.25 -4.12 -11.93
N GLU A 79 -2.70 -3.35 -11.00
CA GLU A 79 -2.21 -1.98 -11.26
C GLU A 79 -0.73 -1.96 -11.66
N TYR A 80 0.03 -2.98 -11.26
CA TYR A 80 1.41 -3.17 -11.66
C TYR A 80 1.81 -4.64 -11.64
N SER A 81 2.71 -5.00 -12.56
CA SER A 81 3.43 -6.27 -12.63
C SER A 81 4.72 -5.97 -13.40
N ASP A 82 5.87 -6.02 -12.73
CA ASP A 82 7.14 -5.65 -13.35
C ASP A 82 7.81 -6.80 -14.11
N ASN A 83 7.33 -8.03 -13.90
CA ASN A 83 7.68 -9.20 -14.70
C ASN A 83 6.86 -9.32 -16.00
N ASP A 84 5.57 -8.94 -15.97
CA ASP A 84 4.72 -8.94 -17.17
C ASP A 84 3.73 -7.75 -17.17
N SER A 85 4.11 -6.68 -17.86
CA SER A 85 3.28 -5.48 -17.99
C SER A 85 1.97 -5.74 -18.77
N SER A 86 1.87 -6.83 -19.53
CA SER A 86 0.64 -7.18 -20.25
C SER A 86 -0.52 -7.51 -19.32
N GLU A 87 -0.23 -7.86 -18.06
CA GLU A 87 -1.21 -8.12 -17.01
C GLU A 87 -1.89 -6.84 -16.50
N VAL A 88 -1.23 -5.69 -16.60
CA VAL A 88 -1.72 -4.42 -16.04
C VAL A 88 -3.04 -4.00 -16.72
N GLY A 89 -4.03 -3.68 -15.88
CA GLY A 89 -5.40 -3.35 -16.27
C GLY A 89 -6.35 -4.55 -16.37
N LYS A 90 -5.86 -5.79 -16.16
CA LYS A 90 -6.68 -7.01 -16.14
C LYS A 90 -7.03 -7.40 -14.71
N THR A 91 -8.13 -8.14 -14.56
CA THR A 91 -8.43 -8.87 -13.31
C THR A 91 -7.76 -10.24 -13.35
N GLN A 92 -7.04 -10.59 -12.29
CA GLN A 92 -6.53 -11.93 -12.03
C GLN A 92 -7.35 -12.59 -10.93
N ASP A 93 -7.91 -13.75 -11.22
CA ASP A 93 -8.60 -14.59 -10.25
C ASP A 93 -7.69 -15.75 -9.85
N ILE A 94 -7.38 -15.83 -8.56
CA ILE A 94 -6.46 -16.81 -7.98
C ILE A 94 -7.23 -17.60 -6.93
N GLN A 95 -7.31 -18.92 -7.09
CA GLN A 95 -7.87 -19.77 -6.04
C GLN A 95 -6.93 -19.80 -4.84
N MET A 96 -7.44 -19.42 -3.67
CA MET A 96 -6.70 -19.40 -2.41
C MET A 96 -7.66 -19.73 -1.27
N PHE A 97 -7.31 -20.70 -0.45
CA PHE A 97 -8.14 -21.16 0.65
C PHE A 97 -7.52 -20.77 1.99
N LEU A 98 -8.36 -20.33 2.93
CA LEU A 98 -7.94 -20.17 4.32
C LEU A 98 -7.86 -21.55 5.00
N GLU A 99 -6.70 -21.87 5.58
CA GLU A 99 -6.47 -23.05 6.40
C GLU A 99 -6.04 -22.56 7.80
N GLY A 100 -7.01 -22.42 8.70
CA GLY A 100 -6.84 -21.63 9.93
C GLY A 100 -6.59 -20.16 9.60
N SER A 101 -5.46 -19.61 10.04
CA SER A 101 -5.03 -18.25 9.68
C SER A 101 -4.18 -18.18 8.41
N ASN A 102 -3.71 -19.31 7.88
CA ASN A 102 -2.82 -19.37 6.73
C ASN A 102 -3.59 -19.36 5.42
N LEU A 103 -2.90 -18.99 4.33
CA LEU A 103 -3.42 -19.10 2.97
C LEU A 103 -2.78 -20.28 2.26
N LYS A 104 -3.57 -21.00 1.46
CA LYS A 104 -3.12 -22.20 0.74
C LYS A 104 -3.58 -22.18 -0.71
N SER A 105 -2.68 -22.49 -1.64
CA SER A 105 -3.04 -22.65 -3.05
C SER A 105 -3.58 -24.07 -3.32
N PRO A 106 -4.32 -24.30 -4.42
CA PRO A 106 -4.75 -25.63 -4.84
C PRO A 106 -3.59 -26.63 -4.99
N GLU A 107 -2.42 -26.15 -5.40
CA GLU A 107 -1.19 -26.93 -5.59
C GLU A 107 -0.49 -27.25 -4.25
N GLY A 108 -1.05 -26.82 -3.12
CA GLY A 108 -0.56 -27.12 -1.79
C GLY A 108 0.51 -26.15 -1.27
N VAL A 109 0.78 -25.04 -1.96
CA VAL A 109 1.70 -24.01 -1.46
C VAL A 109 1.04 -23.29 -0.29
N VAL A 110 1.69 -23.35 0.88
CA VAL A 110 1.21 -22.68 2.10
C VAL A 110 1.94 -21.35 2.30
N PHE A 111 1.15 -20.30 2.42
CA PHE A 111 1.53 -18.96 2.84
C PHE A 111 1.17 -18.78 4.32
N LYS A 112 2.20 -18.75 5.16
CA LYS A 112 2.04 -18.62 6.61
C LYS A 112 1.70 -17.18 6.96
N LYS A 113 0.62 -16.99 7.74
CA LYS A 113 0.31 -15.68 8.31
C LYS A 113 1.43 -15.25 9.25
N GLN A 114 1.92 -14.03 9.08
CA GLN A 114 2.90 -13.45 10.00
C GLN A 114 2.21 -12.89 11.25
N PRO A 115 2.90 -12.82 12.39
CA PRO A 115 2.34 -12.25 13.61
C PRO A 115 1.83 -10.82 13.39
N THR A 116 0.63 -10.55 13.90
CA THR A 116 0.08 -9.19 13.90
C THR A 116 0.96 -8.27 14.73
N LYS A 117 1.31 -7.11 14.17
CA LYS A 117 2.12 -6.08 14.83
C LYS A 117 1.60 -4.71 14.43
N THR A 118 0.38 -4.42 14.91
CA THR A 118 -0.35 -3.19 14.58
C THR A 118 0.44 -1.96 14.98
N GLN A 119 0.52 -0.99 14.08
CA GLN A 119 1.22 0.28 14.27
C GLN A 119 0.37 1.44 13.70
N GLU A 120 0.64 2.66 14.17
CA GLU A 120 -0.13 3.85 13.78
C GLU A 120 -0.10 4.13 12.27
N LEU A 121 1.00 3.79 11.60
CA LEU A 121 1.17 3.97 10.15
C LEU A 121 0.64 2.80 9.31
N ASP A 122 0.06 1.74 9.90
CA ASP A 122 -0.54 0.67 9.10
C ASP A 122 -1.63 1.25 8.19
N GLY A 123 -1.57 0.88 6.91
CA GLY A 123 -2.49 1.32 5.89
C GLY A 123 -1.85 1.43 4.51
N VAL A 124 -2.66 1.87 3.53
CA VAL A 124 -2.19 2.17 2.18
C VAL A 124 -2.14 3.67 1.98
N TRP A 125 -0.92 4.17 1.79
CA TRP A 125 -0.64 5.60 1.68
C TRP A 125 -0.25 5.95 0.25
N ARG A 126 -0.64 7.13 -0.21
CA ARG A 126 -0.23 7.73 -1.47
C ARG A 126 0.52 9.01 -1.20
N ILE A 127 1.63 9.23 -1.90
CA ILE A 127 2.29 10.52 -1.82
C ILE A 127 1.40 11.62 -2.42
N SER A 128 1.19 12.69 -1.65
CA SER A 128 0.32 13.82 -1.95
C SER A 128 1.05 15.17 -1.90
N GLY A 129 2.28 15.22 -1.40
CA GLY A 129 3.11 16.42 -1.43
C GLY A 129 4.60 16.11 -1.31
N ARG A 130 5.44 17.00 -1.86
CA ARG A 130 6.90 16.98 -1.68
C ARG A 130 7.44 18.38 -1.49
N LYS A 131 8.43 18.54 -0.62
CA LYS A 131 9.15 19.82 -0.51
C LYS A 131 10.12 19.98 -1.69
N GLN A 132 10.11 21.15 -2.32
CA GLN A 132 11.08 21.57 -3.34
C GLN A 132 11.64 22.94 -2.93
N GLY A 133 12.92 22.99 -2.57
CA GLY A 133 13.48 24.17 -1.92
C GLY A 133 12.78 24.40 -0.57
N ASP A 134 12.13 25.55 -0.42
CA ASP A 134 11.34 25.90 0.78
C ASP A 134 9.83 25.75 0.63
N GLU A 135 9.35 25.42 -0.58
CA GLU A 135 7.93 25.30 -0.88
C GLU A 135 7.46 23.84 -0.84
N ILE A 136 6.22 23.63 -0.43
CA ILE A 136 5.55 22.33 -0.53
C ILE A 136 4.81 22.30 -1.86
N ASN A 137 5.24 21.43 -2.76
CA ASN A 137 4.54 21.14 -4.00
C ASN A 137 3.50 20.05 -3.75
N ILE A 138 2.22 20.40 -3.91
CA ILE A 138 1.10 19.45 -3.80
C ILE A 138 0.98 18.64 -5.07
N ILE A 139 0.93 17.31 -4.92
CA ILE A 139 0.79 16.34 -5.98
C ILE A 139 -0.69 15.99 -6.11
N GLN A 140 -1.31 16.44 -7.21
CA GLN A 140 -2.69 16.08 -7.52
C GLN A 140 -2.82 14.57 -7.80
N ARG A 141 -3.96 13.99 -7.42
CA ARG A 141 -4.24 12.57 -7.75
C ARG A 141 -4.30 12.40 -9.28
N GLY A 142 -3.70 11.32 -9.75
CA GLY A 142 -3.64 10.94 -11.15
C GLY A 142 -3.02 9.55 -11.32
N ASP A 143 -2.93 9.07 -12.57
CA ASP A 143 -2.52 7.70 -12.87
C ASP A 143 -1.11 7.38 -12.36
N ARG A 144 -0.16 8.28 -12.61
CA ARG A 144 1.18 8.16 -12.05
C ARG A 144 1.11 8.38 -10.54
N LYS A 145 1.52 7.36 -9.78
CA LYS A 145 1.45 7.37 -8.32
C LYS A 145 2.63 6.66 -7.67
N THR A 146 2.91 7.05 -6.44
CA THR A 146 3.75 6.27 -5.54
C THR A 146 2.90 5.97 -4.33
N ILE A 147 2.71 4.69 -4.06
CA ILE A 147 1.99 4.22 -2.89
C ILE A 147 2.95 3.54 -1.92
N LYS A 148 2.63 3.53 -0.64
CA LYS A 148 3.30 2.76 0.41
C LYS A 148 2.26 1.94 1.15
N ILE A 149 2.43 0.63 1.13
CA ILE A 149 1.60 -0.33 1.85
C ILE A 149 2.37 -0.66 3.12
N LEU A 150 1.80 -0.38 4.29
CA LEU A 150 2.36 -0.71 5.60
C LEU A 150 1.36 -1.59 6.35
N ILE A 151 1.81 -2.74 6.84
CA ILE A 151 0.94 -3.63 7.61
C ILE A 151 1.78 -4.57 8.49
N ASP A 152 1.44 -4.70 9.76
CA ASP A 152 2.06 -5.66 10.69
C ASP A 152 3.60 -5.56 10.79
N GLY A 153 4.14 -4.34 10.64
CA GLY A 153 5.60 -4.12 10.63
C GLY A 153 6.30 -4.53 9.35
N TYR A 154 5.57 -4.79 8.27
CA TYR A 154 6.08 -4.91 6.91
C TYR A 154 5.68 -3.70 6.09
N PHE A 155 6.53 -3.34 5.14
CA PHE A 155 6.20 -2.28 4.21
C PHE A 155 6.69 -2.59 2.80
N GLN A 156 6.03 -1.96 1.85
CA GLN A 156 6.53 -1.78 0.49
C GLN A 156 6.11 -0.40 0.01
N TRP A 157 7.03 0.35 -0.59
CA TRP A 157 6.66 1.44 -1.48
C TRP A 157 6.80 1.01 -2.93
N VAL A 158 5.93 1.49 -3.81
CA VAL A 158 5.96 1.18 -5.23
C VAL A 158 5.53 2.40 -6.06
N ALA A 159 6.32 2.73 -7.08
CA ALA A 159 6.08 3.85 -7.99
C ALA A 159 5.65 3.33 -9.36
N ILE A 160 4.43 3.68 -9.79
CA ILE A 160 3.74 3.10 -10.95
C ILE A 160 2.98 4.16 -11.75
N ASN A 161 2.58 3.79 -12.95
CA ASN A 161 1.57 4.49 -13.74
C ASN A 161 0.72 3.44 -14.49
N PRO A 162 -0.41 3.01 -13.91
CA PRO A 162 -1.23 1.95 -14.49
C PRO A 162 -1.75 2.26 -15.91
N SER A 163 -2.04 3.53 -16.24
CA SER A 163 -2.62 3.90 -17.54
C SER A 163 -1.66 3.69 -18.73
N VAL A 164 -0.36 3.72 -18.46
CA VAL A 164 0.69 3.41 -19.45
C VAL A 164 1.44 2.12 -19.11
N LYS A 165 0.92 1.33 -18.15
CA LYS A 165 1.54 0.10 -17.66
C LYS A 165 2.97 0.30 -17.16
N GLY A 166 3.24 1.49 -16.63
CA GLY A 166 4.56 1.92 -16.19
C GLY A 166 4.87 1.39 -14.80
N PHE A 167 6.04 0.77 -14.64
CA PHE A 167 6.64 0.47 -13.35
C PHE A 167 7.95 1.24 -13.24
N TYR A 168 8.13 1.98 -12.14
CA TYR A 168 9.31 2.82 -11.94
C TYR A 168 10.21 2.28 -10.84
N GLY A 169 9.72 1.45 -9.92
CA GLY A 169 10.55 0.79 -8.92
C GLY A 169 9.81 0.57 -7.62
N THR A 170 10.38 -0.29 -6.78
CA THR A 170 9.85 -0.63 -5.47
C THR A 170 10.98 -0.93 -4.50
N GLY A 171 10.74 -0.68 -3.23
CA GLY A 171 11.57 -1.16 -2.12
C GLY A 171 10.69 -1.49 -0.94
N GLY A 172 11.20 -2.32 -0.03
CA GLY A 172 10.42 -2.74 1.11
C GLY A 172 11.18 -3.66 2.03
N GLY A 173 10.49 -4.11 3.07
CA GLY A 173 11.04 -4.91 4.14
C GLY A 173 10.26 -4.73 5.42
N HIS A 174 10.98 -4.55 6.52
CA HIS A 174 10.35 -4.30 7.82
C HIS A 174 10.33 -2.83 8.17
N TYR A 175 9.32 -2.40 8.90
CA TYR A 175 9.28 -1.06 9.46
C TYR A 175 8.92 -1.04 10.94
N THR A 176 9.36 0.02 11.60
CA THR A 176 8.87 0.40 12.93
C THR A 176 8.51 1.87 12.96
N HIS A 177 7.42 2.20 13.66
CA HIS A 177 7.04 3.56 13.98
C HIS A 177 6.83 3.69 15.49
N LYS A 178 7.65 4.53 16.14
CA LYS A 178 7.57 4.78 17.58
C LYS A 178 8.10 6.18 17.88
N ASP A 179 7.42 6.93 18.75
CA ASP A 179 7.85 8.27 19.19
C ASP A 179 8.17 9.21 18.00
N GLN A 180 7.33 9.17 16.95
CA GLN A 180 7.49 9.89 15.68
C GLN A 180 8.73 9.51 14.85
N GLN A 181 9.44 8.44 15.23
CA GLN A 181 10.53 7.88 14.46
C GLN A 181 10.01 6.75 13.57
N TYR A 182 10.23 6.87 12.27
CA TYR A 182 9.93 5.85 11.27
C TYR A 182 11.24 5.24 10.77
N THR A 183 11.43 3.94 11.01
CA THR A 183 12.64 3.21 10.61
C THR A 183 12.28 2.12 9.63
N GLU A 184 13.01 2.05 8.53
CA GLU A 184 12.89 1.01 7.50
C GLU A 184 14.12 0.11 7.54
N HIS A 185 13.91 -1.21 7.56
CA HIS A 185 14.94 -2.22 7.32
C HIS A 185 14.70 -2.86 5.96
N ILE A 186 15.62 -2.65 5.02
CA ILE A 186 15.45 -3.01 3.61
C ILE A 186 15.71 -4.50 3.39
N LEU A 187 14.68 -5.23 2.94
CA LEU A 187 14.80 -6.64 2.54
C LEU A 187 14.92 -6.82 1.03
N PHE A 188 14.37 -5.87 0.26
CA PHE A 188 14.42 -5.90 -1.20
C PHE A 188 14.38 -4.48 -1.76
N PHE A 189 15.06 -4.28 -2.89
CA PHE A 189 15.04 -3.00 -3.61
C PHE A 189 15.29 -3.20 -5.11
N SER A 190 14.29 -2.91 -5.95
CA SER A 190 14.31 -3.28 -7.37
C SER A 190 15.34 -2.52 -8.22
N ARG A 191 15.84 -1.39 -7.73
CA ARG A 191 16.80 -0.55 -8.45
C ARG A 191 18.25 -0.78 -8.00
N ASP A 192 18.47 -1.33 -6.82
CA ASP A 192 19.82 -1.44 -6.23
C ASP A 192 19.84 -2.49 -5.10
N ASN A 193 20.20 -3.73 -5.45
CA ASN A 193 20.31 -4.83 -4.48
C ASN A 193 21.39 -4.59 -3.41
N SER A 194 22.36 -3.69 -3.64
CA SER A 194 23.38 -3.38 -2.62
C SER A 194 22.81 -2.69 -1.37
N ARG A 195 21.54 -2.28 -1.41
CA ARG A 195 20.84 -1.66 -0.27
C ARG A 195 20.18 -2.64 0.68
N VAL A 196 20.11 -3.92 0.33
CA VAL A 196 19.53 -4.96 1.21
C VAL A 196 20.34 -5.02 2.52
N GLY A 197 19.63 -5.09 3.65
CA GLY A 197 20.20 -5.08 5.00
C GLY A 197 20.44 -3.68 5.59
N ASN A 198 20.30 -2.61 4.81
CA ASN A 198 20.45 -1.26 5.34
C ASN A 198 19.24 -0.84 6.19
N TYR A 199 19.52 0.03 7.16
CA TYR A 199 18.51 0.73 7.93
C TYR A 199 18.44 2.19 7.49
N LEU A 200 17.22 2.67 7.24
CA LEU A 200 16.93 4.07 6.97
C LEU A 200 16.09 4.62 8.13
N ASN A 201 16.44 5.82 8.60
CA ASN A 201 15.77 6.46 9.73
C ASN A 201 15.19 7.80 9.30
N PHE A 202 13.92 7.97 9.61
CA PHE A 202 13.12 9.13 9.25
C PHE A 202 12.33 9.64 10.46
N LYS A 203 11.90 10.89 10.37
CA LYS A 203 10.78 11.39 11.16
C LYS A 203 9.49 11.04 10.41
N GLY A 204 8.52 10.51 11.12
CA GLY A 204 7.19 10.16 10.62
C GLY A 204 6.14 10.65 11.60
N GLU A 205 5.41 11.70 11.25
CA GLU A 205 4.41 12.33 12.13
C GLU A 205 3.07 12.40 11.40
N ILE A 206 1.97 12.03 12.07
CA ILE A 206 0.63 12.26 11.53
C ILE A 206 0.16 13.66 11.94
N LYS A 207 -0.23 14.48 10.96
CA LYS A 207 -0.85 15.80 11.14
C LYS A 207 -2.03 15.93 10.21
N ASP A 208 -3.18 16.33 10.75
CA ASP A 208 -4.39 16.57 9.95
C ASP A 208 -4.69 15.41 8.98
N ASP A 209 -4.67 14.18 9.51
CA ASP A 209 -4.85 12.90 8.78
C ASP A 209 -3.85 12.63 7.66
N SER A 210 -2.75 13.39 7.60
CA SER A 210 -1.66 13.21 6.64
C SER A 210 -0.38 12.78 7.35
N TRP A 211 0.33 11.83 6.76
CA TRP A 211 1.64 11.40 7.24
C TRP A 211 2.75 12.27 6.64
N HIS A 212 3.43 13.01 7.50
CA HIS A 212 4.62 13.79 7.18
C HIS A 212 5.87 12.93 7.38
N HIS A 213 6.57 12.64 6.28
CA HIS A 213 7.73 11.77 6.21
C HIS A 213 8.97 12.60 5.83
N SER A 214 10.00 12.65 6.68
CA SER A 214 11.20 13.43 6.40
C SER A 214 12.48 12.83 6.95
N GLY A 215 13.61 13.13 6.32
CA GLY A 215 14.92 12.58 6.67
C GLY A 215 15.85 12.56 5.47
N ASN A 216 16.78 11.62 5.43
CA ASN A 216 17.65 11.41 4.27
C ASN A 216 17.25 10.14 3.53
N SER A 217 17.16 10.23 2.21
CA SER A 217 16.98 9.07 1.34
C SER A 217 18.17 8.11 1.43
N SER A 218 18.05 6.92 0.84
CA SER A 218 19.16 5.95 0.75
C SER A 218 20.39 6.46 -0.02
N LYS A 219 20.23 7.56 -0.77
CA LYS A 219 21.33 8.26 -1.47
C LYS A 219 21.96 9.38 -0.63
N GLY A 220 21.40 9.70 0.53
CA GLY A 220 21.84 10.78 1.40
C GLY A 220 21.12 12.11 1.16
N ASP A 221 20.33 12.23 0.09
CA ASP A 221 19.59 13.47 -0.21
C ASP A 221 18.46 13.70 0.80
N PRO A 222 18.28 14.94 1.32
CA PRO A 222 17.19 15.25 2.22
C PRO A 222 15.84 15.13 1.50
N ILE A 223 14.86 14.56 2.20
CA ILE A 223 13.48 14.42 1.73
C ILE A 223 12.51 15.00 2.75
N TYR A 224 11.42 15.54 2.21
CA TYR A 224 10.21 15.85 2.97
C TYR A 224 9.03 15.55 2.05
N GLU A 225 8.22 14.59 2.46
CA GLU A 225 7.09 14.05 1.72
C GLU A 225 5.85 14.07 2.60
N ILE A 226 4.70 14.35 1.99
CA ILE A 226 3.39 14.25 2.62
C ILE A 226 2.68 13.09 1.95
N TRP A 227 2.08 12.24 2.77
CA TRP A 227 1.33 11.07 2.35
C TRP A 227 -0.09 11.15 2.90
N SER A 228 -1.07 10.89 2.04
CA SER A 228 -2.48 10.76 2.42
C SER A 228 -2.92 9.30 2.23
N SER A 229 -4.01 8.87 2.85
CA SER A 229 -4.64 7.58 2.49
C SER A 229 -4.81 7.48 0.96
N GLU A 230 -4.44 6.35 0.37
CA GLU A 230 -4.73 6.01 -1.04
C GLU A 230 -6.21 5.67 -1.21
#